data_AF-V8NW36-F1
#
_entry.id   AF-V8NW36-F1
#
_cell.length_a   1.000
_cell.length_b   1.000
_cell.length_c   1.000
_cell.angle_alpha   90.00
_cell.angle_beta   90.00
_cell.angle_gamma   90.00
#
_symmetry.space_group_name_H-M   'P 1'
#
loop_
_entity.id
_entity.type
_entity.pdbx_description
1 polymer ?
#
loop_
_entity_poly.entity_id
_entity_poly.type
_entity_poly.pdbx_seq_one_letter_code
_entity_poly.pdbx_strand_id
1 'polypeptide(L)'
;KIDFDPKARIFCDGFPAFYFLYQAHFHWGTENSYGAEHTINGKRYAMEMHLVHTKNNMSIEDASKESDGLVVLSFLIKVSSAN
;
A
#
# COMPACT_ATOMS: atom_id res chain seq x y z
N LYS A 1 -2.56 6.01 15.21
CA LYS A 1 -3.20 6.02 13.88
C LYS A 1 -2.67 7.26 13.17
N ILE A 2 -2.04 7.11 12.00
CA ILE A 2 -1.64 8.29 11.23
C ILE A 2 -2.93 8.89 10.67
N ASP A 3 -3.15 10.16 10.96
CA ASP A 3 -4.28 10.90 10.39
C ASP A 3 -3.81 11.59 9.12
N PHE A 4 -4.51 11.33 8.02
CA PHE A 4 -4.18 11.86 6.71
C PHE A 4 -5.25 12.87 6.34
N ASP A 5 -5.14 14.09 6.88
CA ASP A 5 -6.05 15.20 6.59
C ASP A 5 -5.27 16.42 6.05
N PRO A 6 -5.54 16.90 4.82
CA PRO A 6 -6.44 16.31 3.83
C PRO A 6 -5.96 14.94 3.35
N LYS A 7 -6.90 14.05 3.01
CA LYS A 7 -6.56 12.73 2.46
C LYS A 7 -5.87 12.88 1.11
N ALA A 8 -4.65 12.37 1.00
CA ALA A 8 -4.02 12.17 -0.29
C ALA A 8 -4.89 11.27 -1.17
N ARG A 9 -4.92 11.51 -2.48
CA ARG A 9 -5.66 10.69 -3.44
C ARG A 9 -4.82 10.33 -4.64
N ILE A 10 -5.11 9.17 -5.22
CA ILE A 10 -4.52 8.71 -6.47
C ILE A 10 -5.61 8.54 -7.53
N PHE A 11 -5.24 8.78 -8.78
CA PHE A 11 -6.07 8.56 -9.97
C PHE A 11 -5.14 8.35 -11.17
N CYS A 12 -5.62 7.59 -12.16
CA CYS A 12 -5.00 7.45 -13.47
C CYS A 12 -6.08 7.00 -14.46
N ASP A 13 -5.80 7.08 -15.76
CA ASP A 13 -6.76 6.71 -16.82
C ASP A 13 -7.22 5.24 -16.77
N GLY A 14 -6.53 4.39 -15.98
CA GLY A 14 -6.91 2.99 -15.74
C GLY A 14 -7.77 2.76 -14.49
N PHE A 15 -8.04 3.79 -13.69
CA PHE A 15 -8.86 3.68 -12.48
C PHE A 15 -10.27 4.24 -12.71
N PRO A 16 -11.33 3.52 -12.30
CA PRO A 16 -12.71 3.95 -12.55
C PRO A 16 -13.15 5.12 -11.64
N ALA A 17 -12.30 5.57 -10.72
CA ALA A 17 -12.63 6.53 -9.68
C ALA A 17 -11.37 7.15 -9.04
N PHE A 18 -11.57 8.13 -8.16
CA PHE A 18 -10.53 8.61 -7.24
C PHE A 18 -10.40 7.67 -6.05
N TYR A 19 -9.17 7.37 -5.63
CA TYR A 19 -8.90 6.51 -4.48
C TYR A 19 -8.19 7.33 -3.40
N PHE A 20 -8.77 7.36 -2.20
CA PHE A 20 -8.33 8.21 -1.09
C PHE A 20 -7.58 7.40 -0.05
N LEU A 21 -6.40 7.89 0.36
CA LEU A 21 -5.55 7.23 1.36
C LEU A 21 -6.31 7.07 2.67
N TYR A 22 -6.42 5.83 3.14
CA TYR A 22 -7.08 5.49 4.39
C TYR A 22 -6.08 5.17 5.49
N GLN A 23 -5.01 4.45 5.17
CA GLN A 23 -4.02 3.99 6.12
C GLN A 23 -2.69 3.61 5.45
N ALA A 24 -1.66 3.48 6.27
CA ALA A 24 -0.37 2.94 5.89
C ALA A 24 0.03 1.86 6.90
N HIS A 25 0.63 0.77 6.44
CA HIS A 25 1.25 -0.24 7.30
C HIS A 25 2.43 -0.89 6.61
N PHE A 26 3.23 -1.63 7.38
CA PHE A 26 4.46 -2.26 6.93
C PHE A 26 4.44 -3.74 7.25
N HIS A 27 5.08 -4.50 6.37
CA HIS A 27 5.42 -5.90 6.55
C HIS A 27 6.93 -6.03 6.56
N TRP A 28 7.46 -6.80 7.51
CA TRP A 28 8.89 -7.04 7.64
C TRP A 28 9.13 -8.42 8.24
N GLY A 29 10.34 -8.93 8.05
CA GLY A 29 10.78 -10.22 8.55
C GLY A 29 11.82 -10.09 9.64
N THR A 30 12.27 -11.25 10.11
CA THR A 30 13.42 -11.33 11.04
C THR A 30 14.76 -11.10 10.33
N GLU A 31 14.79 -11.21 9.00
CA GLU A 31 16.00 -11.07 8.18
C GLU A 31 15.78 -10.09 7.02
N ASN A 32 16.85 -9.41 6.62
CA ASN A 32 16.84 -8.42 5.54
C ASN A 32 16.51 -8.99 4.15
N SER A 33 16.46 -10.31 3.99
CA SER A 33 16.10 -11.02 2.76
C SER A 33 14.70 -11.62 2.78
N TYR A 34 13.93 -11.46 3.87
CA TYR A 34 12.69 -12.21 4.06
C TYR A 34 11.58 -11.41 4.76
N GLY A 35 11.30 -10.19 4.32
CA GLY A 35 10.25 -9.39 4.94
C GLY A 35 9.14 -8.85 4.04
N ALA A 36 9.41 -8.57 2.77
CA ALA A 36 8.36 -8.17 1.83
C ALA A 36 7.42 -9.34 1.50
N GLU A 37 6.13 -9.09 1.29
CA GLU A 37 5.18 -10.12 0.89
C GLU A 37 5.37 -10.48 -0.60
N HIS A 38 5.41 -9.46 -1.47
CA HIS A 38 5.65 -9.63 -2.89
C HIS A 38 7.11 -9.96 -3.21
N THR A 39 7.32 -10.61 -4.36
CA THR A 39 8.65 -10.90 -4.89
C THR A 39 8.79 -10.38 -6.32
N ILE A 40 10.02 -10.01 -6.70
CA ILE A 40 10.37 -9.69 -8.09
C ILE A 40 11.37 -10.74 -8.55
N ASN A 41 11.01 -11.51 -9.57
CA ASN A 41 11.85 -12.61 -10.10
C ASN A 41 12.30 -13.59 -9.00
N GLY A 42 11.39 -13.94 -8.08
CA GLY A 42 11.68 -14.83 -6.95
C GLY A 42 12.51 -14.20 -5.82
N LYS A 43 12.96 -12.94 -5.98
CA LYS A 43 13.68 -12.22 -4.93
C LYS A 43 12.72 -11.48 -4.01
N ARG A 44 12.90 -11.68 -2.71
CA ARG A 44 12.19 -10.98 -1.65
C ARG A 44 13.05 -9.83 -1.07
N TYR A 45 12.38 -8.77 -0.64
CA TYR A 45 12.99 -7.57 -0.08
C TYR A 45 12.88 -7.54 1.45
N ALA A 46 13.56 -6.60 2.09
CA ALA A 46 13.64 -6.54 3.56
C ALA A 46 12.31 -6.14 4.19
N MET A 47 11.56 -5.26 3.54
CA MET A 47 10.24 -4.83 4.00
C MET A 47 9.35 -4.48 2.80
N GLU A 48 8.04 -4.46 3.04
CA GLU A 48 7.05 -3.92 2.13
C GLU A 48 6.13 -2.94 2.85
N MET A 49 5.92 -1.75 2.27
CA MET A 49 4.95 -0.78 2.78
C MET A 49 3.69 -0.82 1.93
N HIS A 50 2.53 -0.91 2.57
CA HIS A 50 1.21 -0.82 1.94
C HIS A 50 0.55 0.51 2.27
N LEU A 51 0.26 1.30 1.25
CA LEU A 51 -0.66 2.43 1.34
C LEU A 51 -2.00 1.98 0.76
N VAL A 52 -3.03 1.77 1.59
CA VAL A 52 -4.37 1.38 1.07
C VAL A 52 -5.29 2.58 0.97
N HIS A 53 -6.03 2.57 -0.14
CA HIS A 53 -6.88 3.66 -0.57
C HIS A 53 -8.29 3.11 -0.82
N THR A 54 -9.32 3.89 -0.44
CA THR A 54 -10.72 3.55 -0.70
C THR A 54 -11.28 4.35 -1.88
N LYS A 55 -12.05 3.68 -2.73
CA LYS A 55 -12.76 4.28 -3.86
C LYS A 55 -13.72 5.36 -3.38
N ASN A 56 -13.69 6.54 -4.00
CA ASN A 56 -14.58 7.68 -3.71
C ASN A 56 -14.71 8.02 -2.21
N ASN A 57 -13.65 7.81 -1.43
CA ASN A 57 -13.63 8.05 0.02
C ASN A 57 -14.69 7.24 0.80
N MET A 58 -15.09 6.08 0.27
CA MET A 58 -15.95 5.12 0.97
C MET A 58 -15.33 4.68 2.31
N SER A 59 -16.20 4.19 3.20
CA SER A 59 -15.76 3.47 4.39
C SER A 59 -14.97 2.22 3.96
N ILE A 60 -14.04 1.74 4.80
CA ILE A 60 -13.29 0.51 4.51
C ILE A 60 -14.23 -0.70 4.40
N GLU A 61 -15.32 -0.71 5.18
CA GLU A 61 -16.30 -1.79 5.17
C GLU A 61 -17.02 -1.86 3.83
N ASP A 62 -17.47 -0.71 3.29
CA ASP A 62 -18.18 -0.67 2.01
C ASP A 62 -17.23 -0.90 0.84
N ALA A 63 -16.04 -0.29 0.87
CA ALA A 63 -15.01 -0.51 -0.13
C ALA A 63 -14.61 -1.99 -0.23
N SER A 64 -14.57 -2.73 0.88
CA SER A 64 -14.22 -4.15 0.88
C SER A 64 -15.27 -5.06 0.22
N LYS A 65 -16.50 -4.56 0.02
CA LYS A 65 -17.61 -5.28 -0.64
C LYS A 65 -17.58 -5.11 -2.16
N GLU A 66 -16.83 -4.14 -2.69
CA GLU A 66 -16.65 -3.91 -4.13
C GLU A 66 -15.33 -4.54 -4.62
N SER A 67 -15.36 -5.23 -5.77
CA SER A 67 -14.16 -5.88 -6.33
C SER A 67 -13.05 -4.89 -6.70
N ASP A 68 -13.39 -3.62 -6.93
CA ASP A 68 -12.48 -2.52 -7.23
C ASP A 68 -12.53 -1.42 -6.15
N GLY A 69 -13.09 -1.70 -4.97
CA GLY A 69 -13.26 -0.69 -3.93
C GLY A 69 -11.96 -0.29 -3.23
N LEU A 70 -10.92 -1.10 -3.33
CA LEU A 70 -9.61 -0.88 -2.72
C LEU A 70 -8.48 -0.84 -3.75
N VAL A 71 -7.56 0.09 -3.57
CA VAL A 71 -6.28 0.11 -4.28
C VAL A 71 -5.15 0.18 -3.25
N VAL A 72 -4.19 -0.74 -3.36
CA VAL A 72 -2.99 -0.77 -2.52
C VAL A 72 -1.78 -0.39 -3.35
N LEU A 73 -1.04 0.63 -2.92
CA LEU A 73 0.30 0.87 -3.43
C LEU A 73 1.30 0.15 -2.52
N SER A 74 2.01 -0.81 -3.12
CA SER A 74 3.08 -1.57 -2.46
C SER A 74 4.46 -1.01 -2.81
N PHE A 75 5.26 -0.71 -1.79
CA PHE A 75 6.64 -0.27 -1.95
C PHE A 75 7.58 -1.31 -1.34
N LEU A 76 8.49 -1.86 -2.16
CA LEU A 76 9.51 -2.80 -1.72
C LEU A 76 10.75 -2.03 -1.23
N ILE A 77 11.21 -2.33 -0.02
CA ILE A 77 12.28 -1.61 0.65
C ILE A 77 13.51 -2.51 0.76
N LYS A 78 14.65 -2.02 0.26
CA LYS A 78 15.95 -2.70 0.33
C LYS A 78 16.84 -2.01 1.37
N VAL A 79 17.54 -2.80 2.17
CA VAL A 79 18.60 -2.28 3.05
C VAL A 79 19.73 -1.68 2.23
N SER A 80 20.23 -0.54 2.67
CA SER A 80 21.44 0.11 2.16
C SER A 80 22.29 0.61 3.33
N SER A 81 23.59 0.77 3.10
CA SER A 81 24.45 1.45 4.08
C SER A 81 24.01 2.90 4.23
N ALA A 82 24.04 3.42 5.46
CA ALA A 82 23.86 4.86 5.67
C ALA A 82 25.02 5.63 5.03
N ASN A 83 24.71 6.76 4.38
CA ASN A 83 25.71 7.69 3.88
C ASN A 83 26.27 8.56 5.01
#